data_AF-A0A9X3D7Z8-F1
#
_entry.id   AF-A0A9X3D7Z8-F1
#
_cell.length_a   1.000
_cell.length_b   1.000
_cell.length_c   1.000
_cell.angle_alpha   90.00
_cell.angle_beta   90.00
_cell.angle_gamma   90.00
#
_symmetry.space_group_name_H-M   'P 1'
#
loop_
_entity.id
_entity.type
_entity.pdbx_description
1 polymer ?
#
loop_
_entity_poly.entity_id
_entity_poly.type
_entity_poly.pdbx_seq_one_letter_code
_entity_poly.pdbx_strand_id
1 'polypeptide(L)'
;MAPITGSVERSADGLIVWSAHTGAALGPVAFDAHNLGLGVDAADPSCVLTVVADDSDRDSGATCFTDPGFLTALVDAPTGATLPQPQLVDEIARAATIHAVSRFHLGDLDPGIVTLDEAHAAALCGDMDGARGRYLMATSSMEEVLDDLAENGGESIAEELEVAVAQCPAMDPENAIATVASAIVDGQDARWSEMVLSIHQEELATTFSPPPPNAAGDFLDLSLLPPRLMRFTGPDEHDLALRMIGDDTVEASAVVRDAIYTSSSEAAGLFVIAVERATGELVSSAPCEASGMRMVALLWLAEHELDDLHFLMVTLDVPLDEVSARPLDVRLAQVDRACRHAWTNHRRGRAILTLVNSATAPELVDAAGHAVAHCRQQADDWAANARIELEDILLHLQSPDHQKLVADFREGVLRLQELVAGDFAPDSPIRPTLAELHAETGW
;
A
#
# COMPACT_ATOMS: atom_id res chain seq x y z
N MET A 1 18.24 14.71 9.88
CA MET A 1 19.05 13.71 9.16
C MET A 1 20.09 14.36 8.25
N ALA A 2 21.15 13.63 7.88
CA ALA A 2 22.06 14.06 6.82
C ALA A 2 21.33 14.04 5.46
N PRO A 3 21.66 14.95 4.52
CA PRO A 3 21.03 14.96 3.21
C PRO A 3 21.33 13.65 2.46
N ILE A 4 20.29 13.04 1.88
CA ILE A 4 20.41 11.82 1.09
C ILE A 4 21.16 12.16 -0.21
N THR A 5 22.06 11.27 -0.59
CA THR A 5 22.81 11.33 -1.85
C THR A 5 22.66 10.01 -2.58
N GLY A 6 22.95 10.02 -3.88
CA GLY A 6 22.94 8.81 -4.70
C GLY A 6 24.05 8.81 -5.73
N SER A 7 24.29 7.65 -6.33
CA SER A 7 25.29 7.44 -7.36
C SER A 7 24.65 7.39 -8.74
N VAL A 8 25.37 7.91 -9.73
CA VAL A 8 24.98 7.85 -11.14
C VAL A 8 25.61 6.64 -11.80
N GLU A 9 24.80 5.83 -12.47
CA GLU A 9 25.21 4.71 -13.30
C GLU A 9 24.69 4.87 -14.72
N ARG A 10 25.43 4.30 -15.68
CA ARG A 10 25.00 4.26 -17.08
C ARG A 10 24.90 2.80 -17.50
N SER A 11 23.71 2.46 -17.95
CA SER A 11 23.39 1.15 -18.49
C SER A 11 24.00 0.98 -19.90
N ALA A 12 24.08 -0.27 -20.37
CA ALA A 12 24.65 -0.58 -21.68
C ALA A 12 23.76 -0.13 -22.85
N ASP A 13 22.46 0.02 -22.60
CA ASP A 13 21.41 0.50 -23.48
C ASP A 13 21.30 2.03 -23.53
N GLY A 14 22.09 2.75 -22.73
CA GLY A 14 22.21 4.21 -22.79
C GLY A 14 21.39 4.96 -21.74
N LEU A 15 20.56 4.25 -20.96
CA LEU A 15 19.83 4.83 -19.83
C LEU A 15 20.79 5.27 -18.72
N ILE A 16 20.46 6.40 -18.11
CA ILE A 16 21.15 6.98 -16.98
C ILE A 16 20.31 6.72 -15.74
N VAL A 17 20.92 6.08 -14.74
CA VAL A 17 20.25 5.70 -13.49
C VAL A 17 20.89 6.47 -12.36
N TRP A 18 20.09 7.19 -11.59
CA TRP A 18 20.48 7.67 -10.26
C TRP A 18 19.88 6.73 -9.21
N SER A 19 20.70 6.27 -8.27
CA SER A 19 20.28 5.38 -7.18
C SER A 19 20.71 5.93 -5.83
N ALA A 20 19.75 6.10 -4.92
CA ALA A 20 20.00 6.61 -3.58
C ALA A 20 20.91 5.68 -2.75
N HIS A 21 21.73 6.26 -1.90
CA HIS A 21 22.53 5.54 -0.89
C HIS A 21 21.71 5.28 0.38
N THR A 22 20.48 4.81 0.23
CA THR A 22 19.60 4.44 1.33
C THR A 22 18.59 3.39 0.87
N GLY A 23 18.04 2.60 1.82
CA GLY A 23 17.00 1.61 1.55
C GLY A 23 15.61 2.15 1.85
N ALA A 24 14.58 1.53 1.29
CA ALA A 24 13.19 1.90 1.52
C ALA A 24 12.64 1.31 2.82
N ALA A 25 11.71 1.99 3.51
CA ALA A 25 10.99 1.44 4.65
C ALA A 25 9.86 0.49 4.22
N LEU A 26 9.25 0.79 3.08
CA LEU A 26 8.33 -0.07 2.35
C LEU A 26 8.87 -0.23 0.95
N GLY A 27 8.62 -1.38 0.31
CA GLY A 27 9.13 -1.66 -1.04
C GLY A 27 8.93 -0.47 -2.00
N PRO A 28 9.86 -0.22 -2.94
CA PRO A 28 9.80 0.97 -3.77
C PRO A 28 8.54 0.99 -4.64
N VAL A 29 7.92 2.16 -4.75
CA VAL A 29 6.87 2.43 -5.74
C VAL A 29 7.55 2.89 -7.01
N ALA A 30 7.55 2.02 -8.02
CA ALA A 30 8.06 2.32 -9.35
C ALA A 30 6.92 2.75 -10.28
N PHE A 31 7.08 3.89 -10.96
CA PHE A 31 6.11 4.42 -11.91
C PHE A 31 6.79 5.32 -12.93
N ASP A 32 6.15 5.49 -14.08
CA ASP A 32 6.63 6.39 -15.13
C ASP A 32 5.95 7.76 -15.03
N ALA A 33 6.73 8.83 -15.14
CA ALA A 33 6.24 10.21 -15.18
C ALA A 33 6.99 11.02 -16.23
N HIS A 34 6.25 11.55 -17.21
CA HIS A 34 6.82 12.35 -18.31
C HIS A 34 8.06 11.71 -18.98
N ASN A 35 7.96 10.39 -19.22
CA ASN A 35 9.00 9.51 -19.78
C ASN A 35 10.19 9.16 -18.86
N LEU A 36 10.16 9.59 -17.59
CA LEU A 36 11.13 9.14 -16.59
C LEU A 36 10.60 7.93 -15.84
N GLY A 37 11.45 6.95 -15.58
CA GLY A 37 11.18 5.93 -14.58
C GLY A 37 11.56 6.47 -13.19
N LEU A 38 10.59 6.57 -12.28
CA LEU A 38 10.81 7.03 -10.91
C LEU A 38 10.57 5.88 -9.94
N GLY A 39 11.43 5.77 -8.93
CA GLY A 39 11.22 4.91 -7.78
C GLY A 39 11.30 5.70 -6.49
N VAL A 40 10.26 5.62 -5.66
CA VAL A 40 10.23 6.29 -4.34
C VAL A 40 9.98 5.29 -3.22
N ASP A 41 10.32 5.66 -1.98
CA ASP A 41 9.90 4.91 -0.80
C ASP A 41 8.38 5.03 -0.65
N ALA A 42 7.65 3.90 -0.57
CA ALA A 42 6.19 3.95 -0.42
C ALA A 42 5.77 4.60 0.91
N ALA A 43 6.62 4.48 1.94
CA ALA A 43 6.34 5.06 3.25
C ALA A 43 6.37 6.59 3.21
N ASP A 44 7.34 7.14 2.49
CA ASP A 44 7.55 8.57 2.30
C ASP A 44 7.77 8.86 0.80
N PRO A 45 6.69 9.15 0.06
CA PRO A 45 6.77 9.43 -1.38
C PRO A 45 7.62 10.65 -1.76
N SER A 46 8.08 11.46 -0.79
CA SER A 46 9.07 12.51 -1.03
C SER A 46 10.51 12.00 -1.08
N CYS A 47 10.76 10.77 -0.60
CA CYS A 47 12.04 10.08 -0.62
C CYS A 47 12.23 9.34 -1.95
N VAL A 48 12.92 10.00 -2.90
CA VAL A 48 13.29 9.41 -4.19
C VAL A 48 14.44 8.44 -4.00
N LEU A 49 14.24 7.20 -4.43
CA LEU A 49 15.19 6.11 -4.36
C LEU A 49 15.89 5.87 -5.69
N THR A 50 15.17 6.01 -6.80
CA THR A 50 15.72 5.84 -8.14
C THR A 50 15.13 6.83 -9.13
N VAL A 51 15.97 7.26 -10.09
CA VAL A 51 15.55 7.98 -11.30
C VAL A 51 16.21 7.31 -12.49
N VAL A 52 15.41 6.94 -13.49
CA VAL A 52 15.84 6.36 -14.76
C VAL A 52 15.45 7.32 -15.87
N ALA A 53 16.43 7.74 -16.66
CA ALA A 53 16.24 8.72 -17.72
C ALA A 53 17.05 8.38 -18.98
N ASP A 54 16.60 8.84 -20.14
CA ASP A 54 17.39 8.98 -21.36
C ASP A 54 17.91 10.44 -21.49
N ASP A 55 18.97 10.64 -22.28
CA ASP A 55 19.47 11.96 -22.68
C ASP A 55 18.40 12.78 -23.42
N SER A 56 17.43 12.13 -24.09
CA SER A 56 16.30 12.83 -24.73
C SER A 56 15.28 13.41 -23.75
N ASP A 57 15.27 12.97 -22.49
CA ASP A 57 14.20 13.28 -21.54
C ASP A 57 14.48 14.55 -20.72
N ARG A 58 15.60 15.23 -20.99
CA ARG A 58 16.05 16.43 -20.24
C ARG A 58 14.94 17.48 -20.09
N ASP A 59 14.22 17.78 -21.17
CA ASP A 59 13.22 18.85 -21.19
C ASP A 59 11.86 18.38 -20.67
N SER A 60 11.42 17.16 -21.03
CA SER A 60 10.10 16.65 -20.62
C SER A 60 10.08 16.23 -19.15
N GLY A 61 11.16 15.64 -18.65
CA GLY A 61 11.26 15.18 -17.27
C GLY A 61 11.59 16.27 -16.26
N ALA A 62 12.06 17.45 -16.70
CA ALA A 62 12.48 18.52 -15.78
C ALA A 62 11.32 19.04 -14.95
N THR A 63 10.09 18.91 -15.46
CA THR A 63 8.87 19.30 -14.75
C THR A 63 8.55 18.38 -13.57
N CYS A 64 9.17 17.19 -13.47
CA CYS A 64 8.97 16.29 -12.34
C CYS A 64 9.66 16.75 -11.06
N PHE A 65 10.61 17.69 -11.16
CA PHE A 65 11.47 18.08 -10.03
C PHE A 65 11.36 19.57 -9.70
N THR A 66 11.47 19.90 -8.41
CA THR A 66 11.45 21.29 -7.95
C THR A 66 12.72 22.05 -8.35
N ASP A 67 13.84 21.35 -8.53
CA ASP A 67 15.07 21.85 -9.15
C ASP A 67 15.11 21.43 -10.62
N PRO A 68 14.79 22.34 -11.58
CA PRO A 68 14.84 22.03 -13.00
C PRO A 68 16.26 21.69 -13.50
N GLY A 69 17.30 22.06 -12.74
CA GLY A 69 18.69 21.76 -13.05
C GLY A 69 19.09 20.31 -12.75
N PHE A 70 18.31 19.57 -11.97
CA PHE A 70 18.66 18.22 -11.52
C PHE A 70 18.88 17.27 -12.70
N LEU A 71 17.96 17.21 -13.67
CA LEU A 71 18.11 16.31 -14.82
C LEU A 71 19.32 16.66 -15.68
N THR A 72 19.58 17.95 -15.89
CA THR A 72 20.78 18.37 -16.63
C THR A 72 22.03 17.89 -15.90
N ALA A 73 22.09 18.05 -14.57
CA ALA A 73 23.20 17.57 -13.76
C ALA A 73 23.33 16.03 -13.79
N LEU A 74 22.22 15.30 -13.75
CA LEU A 74 22.20 13.84 -13.86
C LEU A 74 22.72 13.36 -15.22
N VAL A 75 22.23 13.96 -16.30
CA VAL A 75 22.59 13.55 -17.65
C VAL A 75 24.01 13.94 -18.01
N ASP A 76 24.54 15.04 -17.50
CA ASP A 76 25.93 15.46 -17.74
C ASP A 76 26.93 14.78 -16.77
N ALA A 77 26.45 14.11 -15.72
CA ALA A 77 27.31 13.44 -14.75
C ALA A 77 28.00 12.19 -15.34
N PRO A 78 29.27 11.95 -14.98
CA PRO A 78 29.94 10.69 -15.27
C PRO A 78 29.45 9.57 -14.34
N THR A 79 29.58 8.32 -14.76
CA THR A 79 29.35 7.15 -13.91
C THR A 79 30.18 7.21 -12.63
N GLY A 80 29.56 6.91 -11.48
CA GLY A 80 30.14 7.00 -10.15
C GLY A 80 30.11 8.40 -9.54
N ALA A 81 29.58 9.40 -10.25
CA ALA A 81 29.32 10.71 -9.65
C ALA A 81 28.27 10.60 -8.55
N THR A 82 28.47 11.36 -7.48
CA THR A 82 27.50 11.49 -6.39
C THR A 82 26.71 12.77 -6.56
N LEU A 83 25.38 12.64 -6.59
CA LEU A 83 24.44 13.76 -6.68
C LEU A 83 23.50 13.74 -5.46
N PRO A 84 23.00 14.91 -5.01
CA PRO A 84 21.97 14.95 -3.98
C PRO A 84 20.68 14.28 -4.46
N GLN A 85 19.86 13.82 -3.54
CA GLN A 85 18.51 13.35 -3.84
C GLN A 85 17.69 14.47 -4.52
N PRO A 86 16.98 14.18 -5.63
CA PRO A 86 16.04 15.12 -6.20
C PRO A 86 14.81 15.30 -5.31
N GLN A 87 14.21 16.49 -5.39
CA GLN A 87 12.91 16.78 -4.79
C GLN A 87 11.86 16.76 -5.90
N LEU A 88 10.82 15.96 -5.72
CA LEU A 88 9.68 15.91 -6.63
C LEU A 88 8.81 17.15 -6.46
N VAL A 89 8.17 17.59 -7.54
CA VAL A 89 7.06 18.55 -7.45
C VAL A 89 5.83 17.88 -6.79
N ASP A 90 4.93 18.68 -6.24
CA ASP A 90 3.80 18.20 -5.45
C ASP A 90 2.89 17.25 -6.24
N GLU A 91 2.68 17.51 -7.53
CA GLU A 91 1.87 16.67 -8.42
C GLU A 91 2.45 15.25 -8.55
N ILE A 92 3.76 15.14 -8.72
CA ILE A 92 4.42 13.84 -8.85
C ILE A 92 4.50 13.13 -7.50
N ALA A 93 4.71 13.86 -6.40
CA ALA A 93 4.64 13.30 -5.05
C ALA A 93 3.22 12.79 -4.71
N ARG A 94 2.17 13.46 -5.21
CA ARG A 94 0.77 13.01 -5.07
C ARG A 94 0.51 11.73 -5.86
N ALA A 95 0.95 11.66 -7.11
CA ALA A 95 0.85 10.43 -7.92
C ALA A 95 1.57 9.25 -7.25
N ALA A 96 2.77 9.49 -6.73
CA ALA A 96 3.54 8.49 -5.99
C ALA A 96 2.82 8.02 -4.71
N THR A 97 2.15 8.94 -4.00
CA THR A 97 1.32 8.62 -2.83
C THR A 97 0.15 7.71 -3.19
N ILE A 98 -0.55 8.00 -4.28
CA ILE A 98 -1.66 7.18 -4.77
C ILE A 98 -1.19 5.76 -5.12
N HIS A 99 -0.07 5.66 -5.86
CA HIS A 99 0.52 4.37 -6.18
C HIS A 99 0.97 3.60 -4.93
N ALA A 100 1.51 4.29 -3.92
CA ALA A 100 1.85 3.69 -2.62
C ALA A 100 0.60 3.11 -1.93
N VAL A 101 -0.50 3.87 -1.86
CA VAL A 101 -1.76 3.44 -1.24
C VAL A 101 -2.34 2.23 -1.96
N SER A 102 -2.50 2.30 -3.29
CA SER A 102 -3.01 1.17 -4.08
C SER A 102 -2.19 -0.11 -3.87
N ARG A 103 -0.86 0.02 -3.76
CA ARG A 103 0.05 -1.13 -3.69
C ARG A 103 0.27 -1.69 -2.28
N PHE A 104 0.30 -0.85 -1.25
CA PHE A 104 0.78 -1.25 0.08
C PHE A 104 -0.25 -1.15 1.21
N HIS A 105 -1.39 -0.47 1.00
CA HIS A 105 -2.36 -0.23 2.06
C HIS A 105 -3.05 -1.53 2.52
N LEU A 106 -3.06 -1.77 3.83
CA LEU A 106 -3.61 -3.01 4.41
C LEU A 106 -5.10 -2.92 4.79
N GLY A 107 -5.68 -1.73 4.83
CA GLY A 107 -7.11 -1.51 5.09
C GLY A 107 -7.98 -1.74 3.86
N ASP A 108 -9.27 -2.02 4.07
CA ASP A 108 -10.27 -2.30 3.03
C ASP A 108 -10.67 -1.02 2.28
N LEU A 109 -10.03 -0.81 1.12
CA LEU A 109 -10.33 0.30 0.23
C LEU A 109 -11.28 -0.16 -0.87
N ASP A 110 -12.24 0.69 -1.23
CA ASP A 110 -13.13 0.40 -2.36
C ASP A 110 -12.31 0.34 -3.68
N PRO A 111 -12.33 -0.78 -4.42
CA PRO A 111 -11.53 -0.95 -5.62
C PRO A 111 -11.86 0.06 -6.75
N GLY A 112 -13.11 0.48 -6.83
CA GLY A 112 -13.55 1.45 -7.82
C GLY A 112 -13.08 2.87 -7.49
N ILE A 113 -13.06 3.24 -6.21
CA ILE A 113 -12.48 4.51 -5.77
C ILE A 113 -10.95 4.50 -5.89
N VAL A 114 -10.28 3.38 -5.58
CA VAL A 114 -8.84 3.23 -5.85
C VAL A 114 -8.55 3.39 -7.36
N THR A 115 -9.41 2.86 -8.22
CA THR A 115 -9.28 3.03 -9.69
C THR A 115 -9.41 4.51 -10.09
N LEU A 116 -10.25 5.28 -9.40
CA LEU A 116 -10.39 6.72 -9.61
C LEU A 116 -9.13 7.49 -9.17
N ASP A 117 -8.57 7.16 -8.01
CA ASP A 117 -7.28 7.71 -7.57
C ASP A 117 -6.18 7.38 -8.59
N GLU A 118 -6.08 6.14 -9.06
CA GLU A 118 -5.09 5.74 -10.08
C GLU A 118 -5.27 6.45 -11.42
N ALA A 119 -6.51 6.77 -11.81
CA ALA A 119 -6.80 7.58 -12.99
C ALA A 119 -6.22 9.00 -12.83
N HIS A 120 -6.40 9.59 -11.65
CA HIS A 120 -5.85 10.90 -11.32
C HIS A 120 -4.31 10.88 -11.30
N ALA A 121 -3.68 9.86 -10.71
CA ALA A 121 -2.23 9.69 -10.74
C ALA A 121 -1.68 9.59 -12.16
N ALA A 122 -2.33 8.79 -13.04
CA ALA A 122 -1.92 8.69 -14.44
C ALA A 122 -1.99 10.03 -15.17
N ALA A 123 -3.02 10.85 -14.92
CA ALA A 123 -3.15 12.19 -15.49
C ALA A 123 -2.02 13.12 -15.01
N LEU A 124 -1.69 13.10 -13.71
CA LEU A 124 -0.59 13.88 -13.13
C LEU A 124 0.78 13.49 -13.73
N CYS A 125 0.98 12.22 -14.06
CA CYS A 125 2.19 11.70 -14.71
C CYS A 125 2.24 11.96 -16.23
N GLY A 126 1.17 12.52 -16.82
CA GLY A 126 1.05 12.80 -18.25
C GLY A 126 0.56 11.62 -19.12
N ASP A 127 0.14 10.50 -18.52
CA ASP A 127 -0.47 9.36 -19.22
C ASP A 127 -1.99 9.58 -19.39
N MET A 128 -2.35 10.47 -20.31
CA MET A 128 -3.76 10.84 -20.52
C MET A 128 -4.60 9.70 -21.11
N ASP A 129 -4.00 8.81 -21.91
CA ASP A 129 -4.71 7.67 -22.49
C ASP A 129 -5.03 6.62 -21.40
N GLY A 130 -4.06 6.30 -20.53
CA GLY A 130 -4.27 5.42 -19.38
C GLY A 130 -5.19 6.03 -18.33
N ALA A 131 -5.12 7.35 -18.08
CA ALA A 131 -6.05 8.05 -17.20
C ALA A 131 -7.49 7.91 -17.70
N ARG A 132 -7.73 8.18 -19.00
CA ARG A 132 -9.06 8.08 -19.62
C ARG A 132 -9.69 6.71 -19.44
N GLY A 133 -8.92 5.65 -19.67
CA GLY A 133 -9.40 4.27 -19.52
C GLY A 133 -9.87 3.98 -18.10
N ARG A 134 -9.10 4.41 -17.10
CA ARG A 134 -9.43 4.21 -15.68
C ARG A 134 -10.63 5.04 -15.22
N TYR A 135 -10.77 6.30 -15.63
CA TYR A 135 -11.96 7.10 -15.33
C TYR A 135 -13.26 6.44 -15.84
N LEU A 136 -13.22 5.87 -17.05
CA LEU A 136 -14.37 5.16 -17.61
C LEU A 136 -14.73 3.90 -16.80
N MET A 137 -13.74 3.21 -16.23
CA MET A 137 -13.96 2.04 -15.38
C MET A 137 -14.50 2.42 -13.99
N ALA A 138 -14.11 3.58 -13.47
CA ALA A 138 -14.51 4.06 -12.14
C ALA A 138 -15.82 4.86 -12.12
N THR A 139 -16.51 5.00 -13.26
CA THR A 139 -17.68 5.91 -13.38
C THR A 139 -18.80 5.58 -12.40
N SER A 140 -19.11 4.29 -12.17
CA SER A 140 -20.15 3.89 -11.22
C SER A 140 -19.77 4.19 -9.77
N SER A 141 -18.49 4.02 -9.41
CA SER A 141 -18.00 4.33 -8.06
C SER A 141 -17.93 5.83 -7.81
N MET A 142 -17.72 6.63 -8.86
CA MET A 142 -17.84 8.08 -8.78
C MET A 142 -19.29 8.51 -8.49
N GLU A 143 -20.29 7.87 -9.09
CA GLU A 143 -21.71 8.11 -8.78
C GLU A 143 -22.03 7.73 -7.33
N GLU A 144 -21.54 6.60 -6.84
CA GLU A 144 -21.71 6.15 -5.45
C GLU A 144 -21.11 7.13 -4.44
N VAL A 145 -19.87 7.60 -4.67
CA VAL A 145 -19.26 8.63 -3.81
C VAL A 145 -20.06 9.93 -3.81
N LEU A 146 -20.65 10.30 -4.95
CA LEU A 146 -21.48 11.50 -5.06
C LEU A 146 -22.81 11.36 -4.31
N ASP A 147 -23.44 10.19 -4.40
CA ASP A 147 -24.65 9.87 -3.64
C ASP A 147 -24.33 9.87 -2.13
N ASP A 148 -23.24 9.23 -1.72
CA ASP A 148 -22.78 9.21 -0.32
C ASP A 148 -22.51 10.63 0.22
N LEU A 149 -21.87 11.48 -0.58
CA LEU A 149 -21.61 12.88 -0.25
C LEU A 149 -22.90 13.70 -0.10
N ALA A 150 -23.89 13.45 -0.97
CA ALA A 150 -25.18 14.13 -0.89
C ALA A 150 -25.99 13.71 0.34
N GLU A 151 -25.86 12.45 0.77
CA GLU A 151 -26.57 11.90 1.92
C GLU A 151 -25.88 12.21 3.26
N ASN A 152 -24.55 12.13 3.32
CA ASN A 152 -23.78 12.17 4.57
C ASN A 152 -22.92 13.42 4.74
N GLY A 153 -22.79 14.24 3.69
CA GLY A 153 -21.80 15.31 3.64
C GLY A 153 -20.37 14.79 3.54
N GLY A 154 -19.40 15.69 3.45
CA GLY A 154 -17.98 15.32 3.35
C GLY A 154 -17.17 16.30 2.50
N GLU A 155 -17.00 17.53 2.98
CA GLU A 155 -16.31 18.60 2.24
C GLU A 155 -14.93 18.17 1.74
N SER A 156 -14.14 17.47 2.57
CA SER A 156 -12.82 16.97 2.16
C SER A 156 -12.85 15.88 1.08
N ILE A 157 -13.89 15.04 1.06
CA ILE A 157 -14.09 14.02 0.01
C ILE A 157 -14.56 14.68 -1.28
N ALA A 158 -15.46 15.65 -1.16
CA ALA A 158 -15.92 16.47 -2.28
C ALA A 158 -14.77 17.25 -2.94
N GLU A 159 -13.88 17.86 -2.14
CA GLU A 159 -12.68 18.56 -2.63
C GLU A 159 -11.72 17.62 -3.38
N GLU A 160 -11.42 16.44 -2.82
CA GLU A 160 -10.55 15.46 -3.50
C GLU A 160 -11.20 14.91 -4.76
N LEU A 161 -12.51 14.65 -4.72
CA LEU A 161 -13.27 14.19 -5.89
C LEU A 161 -13.29 15.26 -7.00
N GLU A 162 -13.49 16.52 -6.65
CA GLU A 162 -13.46 17.64 -7.60
C GLU A 162 -12.09 17.73 -8.28
N VAL A 163 -11.00 17.64 -7.51
CA VAL A 163 -9.62 17.62 -8.04
C VAL A 163 -9.39 16.42 -8.96
N ALA A 164 -9.84 15.24 -8.56
CA ALA A 164 -9.73 14.03 -9.37
C ALA A 164 -10.52 14.16 -10.68
N VAL A 165 -11.75 14.66 -10.65
CA VAL A 165 -12.62 14.78 -11.83
C VAL A 165 -12.17 15.90 -12.77
N ALA A 166 -11.66 17.01 -12.25
CA ALA A 166 -11.18 18.14 -13.06
C ALA A 166 -10.05 17.76 -14.03
N GLN A 167 -9.28 16.71 -13.72
CA GLN A 167 -8.20 16.20 -14.56
C GLN A 167 -8.66 15.15 -15.59
N CYS A 168 -9.96 14.83 -15.67
CA CYS A 168 -10.49 13.83 -16.57
C CYS A 168 -10.43 14.27 -18.05
N PRO A 169 -9.67 13.57 -18.92
CA PRO A 169 -9.65 13.86 -20.34
C PRO A 169 -10.96 13.45 -21.03
N ALA A 170 -11.82 14.45 -21.31
CA ALA A 170 -12.92 14.38 -22.27
C ALA A 170 -14.14 13.50 -21.92
N MET A 171 -14.56 13.46 -20.66
CA MET A 171 -15.99 13.43 -20.36
C MET A 171 -16.47 14.88 -20.26
N ASP A 172 -17.65 15.21 -20.79
CA ASP A 172 -18.18 16.58 -20.78
C ASP A 172 -18.07 17.19 -19.36
N PRO A 173 -17.14 18.13 -19.12
CA PRO A 173 -16.83 18.60 -17.77
C PRO A 173 -18.06 19.23 -17.11
N GLU A 174 -18.96 19.81 -17.93
CA GLU A 174 -20.19 20.42 -17.45
C GLU A 174 -21.16 19.40 -16.84
N ASN A 175 -21.11 18.11 -17.16
CA ASN A 175 -21.97 17.12 -16.49
C ASN A 175 -21.32 16.56 -15.22
N ALA A 176 -20.04 16.17 -15.24
CA ALA A 176 -19.38 15.61 -14.06
C ALA A 176 -19.15 16.67 -12.96
N ILE A 177 -18.70 17.87 -13.33
CA ILE A 177 -18.51 18.99 -12.40
C ILE A 177 -19.85 19.60 -11.97
N ALA A 178 -20.89 19.63 -12.82
CA ALA A 178 -22.21 20.07 -12.35
C ALA A 178 -22.90 19.04 -11.45
N THR A 179 -22.65 17.73 -11.60
CA THR A 179 -23.14 16.72 -10.65
C THR A 179 -22.40 16.83 -9.31
N VAL A 180 -21.06 17.00 -9.32
CA VAL A 180 -20.26 17.27 -8.11
C VAL A 180 -20.70 18.57 -7.45
N ALA A 181 -20.78 19.67 -8.21
CA ALA A 181 -21.18 20.99 -7.71
C ALA A 181 -22.66 21.05 -7.30
N SER A 182 -23.59 20.31 -7.94
CA SER A 182 -24.98 20.25 -7.50
C SER A 182 -25.13 19.43 -6.23
N ALA A 183 -24.40 18.33 -6.07
CA ALA A 183 -24.40 17.55 -4.82
C ALA A 183 -23.86 18.36 -3.63
N ILE A 184 -22.79 19.16 -3.85
CA ILE A 184 -22.20 20.05 -2.84
C ILE A 184 -23.13 21.23 -2.50
N VAL A 185 -23.84 21.79 -3.48
CA VAL A 185 -24.72 22.96 -3.30
C VAL A 185 -26.10 22.59 -2.78
N ASP A 186 -26.66 21.43 -3.15
CA ASP A 186 -27.97 20.95 -2.67
C ASP A 186 -27.89 20.24 -1.31
N GLY A 187 -26.71 19.78 -0.88
CA GLY A 187 -26.45 19.20 0.45
C GLY A 187 -26.53 20.17 1.63
N GLN A 188 -26.70 21.48 1.39
CA GLN A 188 -26.81 22.50 2.45
C GLN A 188 -28.23 22.74 2.97
N ASP A 189 -29.27 22.05 2.46
CA ASP A 189 -30.67 22.38 2.80
C ASP A 189 -31.62 21.19 3.11
N ALA A 190 -31.11 20.07 3.62
CA ALA A 190 -31.95 18.99 4.17
C ALA A 190 -31.65 18.68 5.65
N ARG A 191 -32.35 19.38 6.55
CA ARG A 191 -32.43 19.02 7.98
C ARG A 191 -33.58 18.05 8.25
N TRP A 192 -33.28 16.84 8.71
CA TRP A 192 -34.08 15.99 9.62
C TRP A 192 -33.08 15.10 10.38
N SER A 193 -32.94 15.06 11.71
CA SER A 193 -33.91 15.02 12.82
C SER A 193 -34.91 13.87 12.73
N GLU A 194 -34.43 12.64 12.61
CA GLU A 194 -34.83 11.46 13.41
C GLU A 194 -34.19 10.20 12.81
N MET A 195 -33.12 9.70 13.42
CA MET A 195 -32.83 8.27 13.39
C MET A 195 -32.26 7.84 14.74
N VAL A 196 -33.17 7.76 15.71
CA VAL A 196 -32.96 7.11 16.99
C VAL A 196 -33.16 5.61 16.79
N LEU A 197 -32.13 4.84 17.12
CA LEU A 197 -32.15 3.44 17.53
C LEU A 197 -32.55 2.39 16.48
N SER A 198 -31.56 1.96 15.71
CA SER A 198 -31.27 0.53 15.55
C SER A 198 -29.76 0.33 15.53
N ILE A 199 -29.16 0.59 16.69
CA ILE A 199 -27.90 -0.05 17.07
C ILE A 199 -28.21 -1.55 17.16
N HIS A 200 -27.89 -2.29 16.11
CA HIS A 200 -27.51 -3.69 16.27
C HIS A 200 -26.01 -3.72 16.53
N GLN A 201 -25.69 -3.59 17.81
CA GLN A 201 -24.38 -3.78 18.40
C GLN A 201 -23.87 -5.24 18.31
N GLU A 202 -24.38 -6.08 17.39
CA GLU A 202 -24.12 -7.53 17.44
C GLU A 202 -23.96 -8.29 16.09
N GLU A 203 -23.95 -7.65 14.91
CA GLU A 203 -23.87 -8.42 13.64
C GLU A 203 -22.84 -7.91 12.59
N LEU A 204 -21.67 -7.43 13.03
CA LEU A 204 -20.51 -7.20 12.14
C LEU A 204 -19.26 -8.01 12.52
N ALA A 205 -19.39 -9.06 13.36
CA ALA A 205 -18.25 -9.90 13.74
C ALA A 205 -18.55 -11.38 14.11
N THR A 206 -19.70 -11.96 13.76
CA THR A 206 -20.11 -13.25 14.39
C THR A 206 -20.40 -14.43 13.45
N THR A 207 -20.15 -14.33 12.15
CA THR A 207 -19.96 -15.53 11.30
C THR A 207 -18.60 -15.56 10.61
N PHE A 208 -17.58 -15.05 11.29
CA PHE A 208 -16.27 -15.68 11.16
C PHE A 208 -16.39 -17.06 11.77
N SER A 209 -16.23 -18.12 10.98
CA SER A 209 -15.70 -19.33 11.61
C SER A 209 -14.28 -18.95 12.05
N PRO A 210 -14.00 -18.75 13.34
CA PRO A 210 -12.62 -18.62 13.77
C PRO A 210 -11.87 -19.86 13.25
N PRO A 211 -10.59 -19.74 12.87
CA PRO A 211 -9.78 -20.93 12.69
C PRO A 211 -9.98 -21.81 13.93
N PRO A 212 -10.15 -23.14 13.76
CA PRO A 212 -10.36 -24.01 14.91
C PRO A 212 -9.24 -23.78 15.92
N PRO A 213 -9.52 -23.80 17.24
CA PRO A 213 -8.62 -23.31 18.29
C PRO A 213 -7.28 -24.05 18.45
N ASN A 214 -6.92 -24.93 17.52
CA ASN A 214 -5.67 -25.70 17.45
C ASN A 214 -5.03 -25.70 16.04
N ALA A 215 -5.41 -24.80 15.13
CA ALA A 215 -4.74 -24.70 13.83
C ALA A 215 -3.34 -24.09 14.02
N ALA A 216 -2.30 -24.80 13.58
CA ALA A 216 -1.00 -24.17 13.36
C ALA A 216 -1.16 -23.11 12.26
N GLY A 217 -0.29 -22.12 12.21
CA GLY A 217 -0.39 -21.06 11.22
C GLY A 217 0.95 -20.48 10.84
N ASP A 218 0.99 -19.93 9.63
CA ASP A 218 2.11 -19.15 9.12
C ASP A 218 1.63 -17.72 8.78
N PHE A 219 2.59 -16.83 8.59
CA PHE A 219 2.34 -15.46 8.15
C PHE A 219 2.34 -15.39 6.63
N LEU A 220 1.43 -14.60 6.06
CA LEU A 220 1.51 -14.25 4.64
C LEU A 220 2.69 -13.30 4.41
N ASP A 221 3.52 -13.64 3.43
CA ASP A 221 4.53 -12.73 2.89
C ASP A 221 3.84 -11.76 1.92
N LEU A 222 3.79 -10.49 2.31
CA LEU A 222 3.13 -9.42 1.56
C LEU A 222 3.92 -8.94 0.34
N SER A 223 5.13 -9.46 0.13
CA SER A 223 5.88 -9.27 -1.12
C SER A 223 5.43 -10.24 -2.21
N LEU A 224 4.91 -11.41 -1.83
CA LEU A 224 4.49 -12.48 -2.73
C LEU A 224 3.00 -12.40 -3.11
N LEU A 225 2.27 -11.47 -2.48
CA LEU A 225 0.83 -11.30 -2.62
C LEU A 225 0.47 -9.82 -2.78
N PRO A 226 -0.43 -9.49 -3.72
CA PRO A 226 -1.09 -8.19 -3.74
C PRO A 226 -1.87 -7.99 -2.42
N PRO A 227 -1.59 -6.92 -1.65
CA PRO A 227 -2.24 -6.71 -0.35
C PRO A 227 -3.76 -6.62 -0.42
N ARG A 228 -4.31 -6.23 -1.58
CA ARG A 228 -5.76 -6.16 -1.83
C ARG A 228 -6.48 -7.51 -1.85
N LEU A 229 -5.77 -8.63 -2.03
CA LEU A 229 -6.43 -9.93 -2.16
C LEU A 229 -6.81 -10.52 -0.81
N MET A 230 -5.86 -10.50 0.13
CA MET A 230 -5.99 -11.21 1.40
C MET A 230 -6.30 -10.26 2.53
N ARG A 231 -7.16 -10.70 3.44
CA ARG A 231 -7.45 -9.96 4.66
C ARG A 231 -6.25 -10.07 5.59
N PHE A 232 -5.76 -8.93 6.04
CA PHE A 232 -4.66 -8.84 7.00
C PHE A 232 -5.21 -8.46 8.37
N THR A 233 -5.03 -9.33 9.35
CA THR A 233 -5.59 -9.13 10.71
C THR A 233 -4.62 -8.47 11.68
N GLY A 234 -3.33 -8.48 11.37
CA GLY A 234 -2.30 -7.86 12.20
C GLY A 234 -0.93 -8.49 11.94
N PRO A 235 0.17 -7.80 12.25
CA PRO A 235 1.52 -8.31 12.00
C PRO A 235 1.86 -9.57 12.80
N ASP A 236 1.32 -9.72 14.01
CA ASP A 236 1.52 -10.88 14.90
C ASP A 236 0.44 -11.98 14.77
N GLU A 237 -0.59 -11.76 13.95
CA GLU A 237 -1.66 -12.73 13.74
C GLU A 237 -1.32 -13.65 12.56
N HIS A 238 -1.62 -14.94 12.69
CA HIS A 238 -1.45 -15.89 11.59
C HIS A 238 -2.59 -15.75 10.57
N ASP A 239 -2.27 -15.26 9.38
CA ASP A 239 -3.24 -15.09 8.29
C ASP A 239 -3.32 -16.30 7.34
N LEU A 240 -2.38 -17.25 7.46
CA LEU A 240 -2.43 -18.56 6.80
C LEU A 240 -2.69 -19.65 7.84
N ALA A 241 -3.92 -20.14 7.91
CA ALA A 241 -4.31 -21.21 8.81
C ALA A 241 -3.99 -22.58 8.19
N LEU A 242 -3.32 -23.44 8.97
CA LEU A 242 -2.90 -24.78 8.57
C LEU A 242 -3.66 -25.84 9.37
N ARG A 243 -4.18 -26.85 8.68
CA ARG A 243 -4.96 -27.92 9.29
C ARG A 243 -4.69 -29.27 8.66
N MET A 244 -4.24 -30.24 9.44
CA MET A 244 -4.12 -31.62 8.97
C MET A 244 -5.51 -32.24 8.68
N ILE A 245 -5.69 -32.82 7.49
CA ILE A 245 -6.90 -33.59 7.07
C ILE A 245 -6.58 -35.09 6.93
N GLY A 246 -5.55 -35.57 7.61
CA GLY A 246 -5.08 -36.94 7.56
C GLY A 246 -3.66 -37.03 8.07
N ASP A 247 -2.97 -38.12 7.76
CA ASP A 247 -1.60 -38.36 8.22
C ASP A 247 -0.57 -37.55 7.40
N ASP A 248 -0.81 -37.33 6.10
CA ASP A 248 0.14 -36.67 5.17
C ASP A 248 -0.46 -35.52 4.35
N THR A 249 -1.63 -35.00 4.73
CA THR A 249 -2.32 -33.95 3.96
C THR A 249 -2.66 -32.79 4.86
N VAL A 250 -2.24 -31.59 4.45
CA VAL A 250 -2.55 -30.34 5.13
C VAL A 250 -3.41 -29.46 4.23
N GLU A 251 -4.40 -28.83 4.85
CA GLU A 251 -5.17 -27.73 4.28
C GLU A 251 -4.56 -26.43 4.75
N ALA A 252 -4.09 -25.64 3.79
CA ALA A 252 -3.70 -24.26 4.00
C ALA A 252 -4.87 -23.37 3.54
N SER A 253 -5.31 -22.47 4.42
CA SER A 253 -6.43 -21.59 4.13
C SER A 253 -6.18 -20.17 4.61
N ALA A 254 -6.57 -19.20 3.81
CA ALA A 254 -6.47 -17.79 4.16
C ALA A 254 -7.73 -17.04 3.71
N VAL A 255 -8.08 -15.99 4.45
CA VAL A 255 -9.31 -15.23 4.25
C VAL A 255 -9.10 -14.16 3.17
N VAL A 256 -10.00 -14.12 2.21
CA VAL A 256 -10.05 -13.12 1.14
C VAL A 256 -10.78 -11.89 1.65
N ARG A 257 -10.41 -10.70 1.15
CA ARG A 257 -11.14 -9.47 1.48
C ARG A 257 -12.56 -9.46 0.90
N ASP A 258 -13.45 -8.72 1.55
CA ASP A 258 -14.89 -8.75 1.24
C ASP A 258 -15.23 -8.27 -0.18
N ALA A 259 -14.46 -7.31 -0.71
CA ALA A 259 -14.66 -6.73 -2.04
C ALA A 259 -14.06 -7.57 -3.20
N ILE A 260 -13.36 -8.67 -2.91
CA ILE A 260 -12.68 -9.45 -3.94
C ILE A 260 -13.58 -10.55 -4.48
N TYR A 261 -13.78 -10.51 -5.79
CA TYR A 261 -14.37 -11.61 -6.54
C TYR A 261 -13.38 -12.77 -6.59
N THR A 262 -13.69 -13.87 -5.90
CA THR A 262 -12.86 -15.09 -5.87
C THR A 262 -12.72 -15.79 -7.22
N SER A 263 -13.55 -15.42 -8.21
CA SER A 263 -13.44 -15.84 -9.60
C SER A 263 -12.55 -14.93 -10.47
N SER A 264 -11.95 -13.88 -9.90
CA SER A 264 -11.01 -13.00 -10.62
C SER A 264 -9.77 -13.77 -11.07
N SER A 265 -9.10 -13.27 -12.11
CA SER A 265 -7.84 -13.87 -12.59
C SER A 265 -6.75 -13.87 -11.52
N GLU A 266 -6.71 -12.83 -10.68
CA GLU A 266 -5.77 -12.71 -9.57
C GLU A 266 -6.01 -13.80 -8.51
N ALA A 267 -7.25 -13.96 -8.06
CA ALA A 267 -7.59 -15.01 -7.09
C ALA A 267 -7.39 -16.43 -7.66
N ALA A 268 -7.74 -16.64 -8.93
CA ALA A 268 -7.53 -17.92 -9.61
C ALA A 268 -6.04 -18.26 -9.82
N GLY A 269 -5.17 -17.25 -9.78
CA GLY A 269 -3.72 -17.40 -9.89
C GLY A 269 -2.99 -17.64 -8.57
N LEU A 270 -3.69 -17.94 -7.48
CA LEU A 270 -3.07 -18.20 -6.17
C LEU A 270 -2.67 -19.67 -6.00
N PHE A 271 -1.51 -19.89 -5.39
CA PHE A 271 -0.97 -21.20 -5.04
C PHE A 271 -0.41 -21.16 -3.63
N VAL A 272 -0.39 -22.31 -2.95
CA VAL A 272 0.39 -22.48 -1.71
C VAL A 272 1.55 -23.41 -2.00
N ILE A 273 2.71 -23.04 -1.48
CA ILE A 273 3.90 -23.90 -1.44
C ILE A 273 4.24 -24.24 0.00
N ALA A 274 4.76 -25.44 0.20
CA ALA A 274 5.37 -25.90 1.44
C ALA A 274 6.86 -26.11 1.19
N VAL A 275 7.69 -25.56 2.06
CA VAL A 275 9.14 -25.64 1.95
C VAL A 275 9.74 -26.04 3.29
N GLU A 276 10.89 -26.72 3.25
CA GLU A 276 11.59 -27.12 4.46
C GLU A 276 12.18 -25.91 5.19
N ARG A 277 11.90 -25.77 6.48
CA ARG A 277 12.29 -24.59 7.29
C ARG A 277 13.81 -24.39 7.38
N ALA A 278 14.59 -25.47 7.36
CA ALA A 278 16.04 -25.41 7.51
C ALA A 278 16.76 -24.98 6.23
N THR A 279 16.26 -25.40 5.05
CA THR A 279 16.96 -25.26 3.77
C THR A 279 16.25 -24.33 2.80
N GLY A 280 14.93 -24.15 2.95
CA GLY A 280 14.05 -23.51 1.98
C GLY A 280 13.72 -24.38 0.78
N GLU A 281 14.05 -25.67 0.79
CA GLU A 281 13.78 -26.58 -0.33
C GLU A 281 12.27 -26.82 -0.49
N LEU A 282 11.78 -26.79 -1.72
CA LEU A 282 10.36 -27.03 -2.04
C LEU A 282 9.99 -28.49 -1.78
N VAL A 283 9.03 -28.69 -0.88
CA VAL A 283 8.50 -30.02 -0.52
C VAL A 283 7.22 -30.32 -1.31
N SER A 284 6.28 -29.39 -1.35
CA SER A 284 4.99 -29.55 -2.04
C SER A 284 4.46 -28.22 -2.53
N SER A 285 3.58 -28.26 -3.53
CA SER A 285 2.80 -27.10 -3.98
C SER A 285 1.41 -27.53 -4.42
N ALA A 286 0.43 -26.64 -4.29
CA ALA A 286 -0.93 -26.87 -4.75
C ALA A 286 -1.61 -25.54 -5.15
N PRO A 287 -2.45 -25.54 -6.19
CA PRO A 287 -3.31 -24.39 -6.51
C PRO A 287 -4.31 -24.15 -5.38
N CYS A 288 -4.68 -22.89 -5.21
CA CYS A 288 -5.77 -22.51 -4.34
C CYS A 288 -7.11 -22.65 -5.08
N GLU A 289 -8.13 -23.12 -4.36
CA GLU A 289 -9.52 -23.09 -4.77
C GLU A 289 -10.32 -22.18 -3.84
N ALA A 290 -11.28 -21.45 -4.41
CA ALA A 290 -12.18 -20.61 -3.66
C ALA A 290 -13.22 -21.46 -2.90
N SER A 291 -13.32 -21.26 -1.59
CA SER A 291 -14.32 -21.88 -0.73
C SER A 291 -14.97 -20.81 0.17
N GLY A 292 -16.07 -20.25 -0.31
CA GLY A 292 -16.68 -19.06 0.32
C GLY A 292 -15.73 -17.86 0.26
N MET A 293 -15.46 -17.26 1.41
CA MET A 293 -14.53 -16.12 1.57
C MET A 293 -13.08 -16.56 1.84
N ARG A 294 -12.72 -17.80 1.48
CA ARG A 294 -11.37 -18.34 1.71
C ARG A 294 -10.77 -18.88 0.43
N MET A 295 -9.46 -18.70 0.30
CA MET A 295 -8.64 -19.47 -0.63
C MET A 295 -8.07 -20.66 0.11
N VAL A 296 -8.26 -21.85 -0.44
CA VAL A 296 -7.90 -23.12 0.21
C VAL A 296 -7.02 -23.94 -0.72
N ALA A 297 -5.90 -24.43 -0.23
CA ALA A 297 -5.02 -25.36 -0.94
C ALA A 297 -4.82 -26.63 -0.11
N LEU A 298 -4.78 -27.77 -0.79
CA LEU A 298 -4.52 -29.08 -0.18
C LEU A 298 -3.14 -29.57 -0.60
N LEU A 299 -2.22 -29.66 0.35
CA LEU A 299 -0.83 -30.06 0.11
C LEU A 299 -0.56 -31.46 0.68
N TRP A 300 0.22 -32.24 -0.05
CA TRP A 300 0.69 -33.55 0.37
C TRP A 300 2.11 -33.43 0.93
N LEU A 301 2.33 -33.78 2.19
CA LEU A 301 3.59 -33.53 2.90
C LEU A 301 4.64 -34.64 2.75
N ALA A 302 4.28 -35.77 2.13
CA ALA A 302 5.21 -36.88 1.86
C ALA A 302 6.06 -37.27 3.08
N GLU A 303 5.41 -37.54 4.21
CA GLU A 303 6.04 -37.95 5.48
C GLU A 303 6.81 -36.85 6.24
N HIS A 304 6.73 -35.56 5.83
CA HIS A 304 7.27 -34.45 6.61
C HIS A 304 6.30 -34.03 7.73
N GLU A 305 6.84 -33.69 8.91
CA GLU A 305 6.05 -33.11 10.00
C GLU A 305 5.73 -31.64 9.71
N LEU A 306 4.57 -31.18 10.18
CA LEU A 306 4.09 -29.82 9.94
C LEU A 306 5.06 -28.74 10.48
N ASP A 307 5.68 -29.00 11.62
CA ASP A 307 6.57 -28.05 12.32
C ASP A 307 7.91 -27.85 11.58
N ASP A 308 8.31 -28.81 10.74
CA ASP A 308 9.54 -28.75 9.95
C ASP A 308 9.36 -27.91 8.66
N LEU A 309 8.13 -27.49 8.38
CA LEU A 309 7.78 -26.79 7.14
C LEU A 309 7.42 -25.33 7.39
N HIS A 310 7.55 -24.55 6.32
CA HIS A 310 6.97 -23.23 6.16
C HIS A 310 6.04 -23.24 4.96
N PHE A 311 4.90 -22.57 5.11
CA PHE A 311 3.90 -22.44 4.07
C PHE A 311 3.84 -21.00 3.59
N LEU A 312 3.90 -20.83 2.27
CA LEU A 312 3.80 -19.53 1.62
C LEU A 312 2.67 -19.58 0.60
N MET A 313 1.85 -18.53 0.57
CA MET A 313 0.89 -18.31 -0.50
C MET A 313 1.51 -17.33 -1.50
N VAL A 314 1.42 -17.65 -2.78
CA VAL A 314 2.09 -16.94 -3.88
C VAL A 314 1.14 -16.73 -5.05
N THR A 315 1.33 -15.66 -5.83
CA THR A 315 0.67 -15.48 -7.13
C THR A 315 1.50 -16.09 -8.26
N LEU A 316 0.83 -16.37 -9.39
CA LEU A 316 1.48 -16.85 -10.62
C LEU A 316 2.54 -15.91 -11.20
N ASP A 317 2.47 -14.62 -10.86
CA ASP A 317 3.35 -13.60 -11.41
C ASP A 317 4.71 -13.52 -10.70
N VAL A 318 4.86 -14.22 -9.57
CA VAL A 318 6.12 -14.27 -8.82
C VAL A 318 6.99 -15.42 -9.34
N PRO A 319 8.21 -15.16 -9.85
CA PRO A 319 9.15 -16.20 -10.23
C PRO A 319 9.48 -17.12 -9.05
N LEU A 320 9.40 -18.44 -9.24
CA LEU A 320 9.62 -19.42 -8.17
C LEU A 320 11.02 -19.35 -7.55
N ASP A 321 12.01 -18.87 -8.28
CA ASP A 321 13.38 -18.66 -7.80
C ASP A 321 13.54 -17.40 -6.94
N GLU A 322 12.57 -16.48 -6.97
CA GLU A 322 12.49 -15.33 -6.06
C GLU A 322 11.76 -15.69 -4.76
N VAL A 323 10.99 -16.79 -4.73
CA VAL A 323 10.32 -17.26 -3.52
C VAL A 323 11.35 -17.94 -2.61
N SER A 324 11.66 -17.29 -1.48
CA SER A 324 12.63 -17.79 -0.53
C SER A 324 12.05 -17.77 0.88
N ALA A 325 12.10 -18.91 1.58
CA ALA A 325 11.66 -19.04 2.97
C ALA A 325 12.82 -19.33 3.92
N ARG A 326 14.04 -18.89 3.57
CA ARG A 326 15.17 -19.03 4.49
C ARG A 326 14.86 -18.26 5.77
N PRO A 327 15.42 -18.66 6.93
CA PRO A 327 15.12 -18.00 8.20
C PRO A 327 15.31 -16.48 8.20
N LEU A 328 16.28 -15.96 7.44
CA LEU A 328 16.45 -14.51 7.28
C LEU A 328 15.29 -13.87 6.52
N ASP A 329 14.84 -14.48 5.42
CA ASP A 329 13.78 -13.94 4.56
C ASP A 329 12.44 -13.91 5.29
N VAL A 330 12.14 -14.94 6.09
CA VAL A 330 10.95 -14.98 6.97
C VAL A 330 10.96 -13.83 7.97
N ARG A 331 12.10 -13.56 8.62
CA ARG A 331 12.22 -12.43 9.55
C ARG A 331 12.08 -11.08 8.83
N LEU A 332 12.64 -10.93 7.63
CA LEU A 332 12.48 -9.71 6.84
C LEU A 332 11.04 -9.50 6.37
N ALA A 333 10.32 -10.57 6.02
CA ALA A 333 8.88 -10.51 5.71
C ALA A 333 8.06 -10.05 6.94
N GLN A 334 8.42 -10.49 8.16
CA GLN A 334 7.80 -10.00 9.39
C GLN A 334 8.08 -8.50 9.63
N VAL A 335 9.29 -8.04 9.34
CA VAL A 335 9.61 -6.60 9.38
C VAL A 335 8.76 -5.83 8.36
N ASP A 336 8.63 -6.30 7.11
CA ASP A 336 7.77 -5.67 6.09
C ASP A 336 6.31 -5.59 6.56
N ARG A 337 5.77 -6.66 7.16
CA ARG A 337 4.42 -6.68 7.75
C ARG A 337 4.26 -5.61 8.83
N ALA A 338 5.22 -5.50 9.74
CA ALA A 338 5.21 -4.49 10.79
C ALA A 338 5.27 -3.07 10.22
N CYS A 339 6.14 -2.82 9.22
CA CYS A 339 6.25 -1.53 8.54
C CYS A 339 4.95 -1.15 7.82
N ARG A 340 4.34 -2.07 7.06
CA ARG A 340 3.09 -1.80 6.34
C ARG A 340 1.93 -1.54 7.28
N HIS A 341 1.87 -2.28 8.39
CA HIS A 341 0.85 -2.06 9.40
C HIS A 341 1.04 -0.72 10.12
N ALA A 342 2.28 -0.36 10.46
CA ALA A 342 2.59 0.94 11.04
C ALA A 342 2.17 2.09 10.11
N TRP A 343 2.58 1.99 8.84
CA TRP A 343 2.26 2.99 7.82
C TRP A 343 0.76 3.11 7.54
N THR A 344 0.05 1.97 7.42
CA THR A 344 -1.41 1.95 7.23
C THR A 344 -2.13 2.66 8.38
N ASN A 345 -1.76 2.36 9.64
CA ASN A 345 -2.37 3.01 10.80
C ASN A 345 -2.05 4.51 10.85
N HIS A 346 -0.82 4.91 10.50
CA HIS A 346 -0.47 6.33 10.41
C HIS A 346 -1.34 7.07 9.38
N ARG A 347 -1.53 6.49 8.19
CA ARG A 347 -2.37 7.08 7.14
C ARG A 347 -3.85 7.09 7.50
N ARG A 348 -4.36 6.01 8.09
CA ARG A 348 -5.72 5.95 8.65
C ARG A 348 -5.95 7.06 9.68
N GLY A 349 -5.03 7.23 10.63
CA GLY A 349 -5.07 8.34 11.60
C GLY A 349 -5.17 9.72 10.93
N ARG A 350 -4.47 9.91 9.80
CA ARG A 350 -4.52 11.16 9.01
C ARG A 350 -5.83 11.34 8.26
N ALA A 351 -6.40 10.28 7.70
CA ALA A 351 -7.72 10.32 7.07
C ALA A 351 -8.79 10.77 8.07
N ILE A 352 -8.81 10.16 9.26
CA ILE A 352 -9.72 10.54 10.35
C ILE A 352 -9.55 12.01 10.74
N LEU A 353 -8.30 12.45 10.97
CA LEU A 353 -8.00 13.86 11.29
C LEU A 353 -8.53 14.83 10.22
N THR A 354 -8.37 14.46 8.95
CA THR A 354 -8.81 15.27 7.81
C THR A 354 -10.33 15.39 7.79
N LEU A 355 -11.05 14.27 7.91
CA LEU A 355 -12.51 14.25 7.97
C LEU A 355 -13.04 15.05 9.16
N VAL A 356 -12.42 14.93 10.33
CA VAL A 356 -12.92 15.56 11.57
C VAL A 356 -12.64 17.06 11.61
N ASN A 357 -11.59 17.55 10.95
CA ASN A 357 -11.38 18.98 10.79
C ASN A 357 -12.52 19.66 10.00
N SER A 358 -13.32 18.90 9.24
CA SER A 358 -14.54 19.38 8.57
C SER A 358 -15.82 19.24 9.42
N ALA A 359 -15.77 18.50 10.54
CA ALA A 359 -16.93 18.21 11.39
C ALA A 359 -17.15 19.26 12.49
N THR A 360 -18.42 19.60 12.75
CA THR A 360 -18.78 20.61 13.79
C THR A 360 -19.29 20.03 15.11
N ALA A 361 -19.54 18.71 15.18
CA ALA A 361 -20.15 18.07 16.35
C ALA A 361 -19.09 17.63 17.39
N PRO A 362 -19.14 18.11 18.64
CA PRO A 362 -18.11 17.81 19.65
C PRO A 362 -17.92 16.32 19.96
N GLU A 363 -19.00 15.53 19.95
CA GLU A 363 -18.95 14.08 20.24
C GLU A 363 -18.19 13.30 19.15
N LEU A 364 -18.33 13.71 17.88
CA LEU A 364 -17.57 13.14 16.77
C LEU A 364 -16.08 13.52 16.87
N VAL A 365 -15.78 14.74 17.32
CA VAL A 365 -14.39 15.20 17.54
C VAL A 365 -13.72 14.39 18.65
N ASP A 366 -14.41 14.10 19.75
CA ASP A 366 -13.87 13.31 20.86
C ASP A 366 -13.65 11.83 20.46
N ALA A 367 -14.61 11.21 19.78
CA ALA A 367 -14.50 9.84 19.28
C ALA A 367 -13.34 9.70 18.27
N ALA A 368 -13.23 10.64 17.34
CA ALA A 368 -12.12 10.71 16.40
C ALA A 368 -10.78 10.95 17.10
N GLY A 369 -10.73 11.79 18.14
CA GLY A 369 -9.53 11.98 18.94
C GLY A 369 -9.01 10.67 19.55
N HIS A 370 -9.91 9.83 20.06
CA HIS A 370 -9.56 8.49 20.54
C HIS A 370 -9.09 7.55 19.44
N ALA A 371 -9.77 7.54 18.29
CA ALA A 371 -9.40 6.74 17.13
C ALA A 371 -8.02 7.10 16.57
N VAL A 372 -7.75 8.39 16.41
CA VAL A 372 -6.46 8.93 15.96
C VAL A 372 -5.36 8.58 16.95
N ALA A 373 -5.60 8.73 18.25
CA ALA A 373 -4.64 8.36 19.28
C ALA A 373 -4.32 6.85 19.25
N HIS A 374 -5.33 6.01 19.04
CA HIS A 374 -5.14 4.56 18.89
C HIS A 374 -4.31 4.23 17.64
N CYS A 375 -4.65 4.81 16.49
CA CYS A 375 -3.91 4.64 15.23
C CYS A 375 -2.45 5.07 15.37
N ARG A 376 -2.19 6.23 16.00
CA ARG A 376 -0.83 6.71 16.26
C ARG A 376 -0.04 5.76 17.16
N GLN A 377 -0.65 5.28 18.25
CA GLN A 377 -0.02 4.32 19.14
C GLN A 377 0.36 3.02 18.40
N GLN A 378 -0.57 2.46 17.60
CA GLN A 378 -0.27 1.29 16.78
C GLN A 378 0.86 1.57 15.79
N ALA A 379 0.83 2.72 15.11
CA ALA A 379 1.87 3.09 14.16
C ALA A 379 3.26 3.18 14.82
N ASP A 380 3.35 3.84 15.97
CA ASP A 380 4.59 3.98 16.73
C ASP A 380 5.12 2.61 17.22
N ASP A 381 4.26 1.79 17.82
CA ASP A 381 4.63 0.49 18.37
C ASP A 381 5.19 -0.44 17.28
N TRP A 382 4.51 -0.53 16.14
CA TRP A 382 4.93 -1.42 15.05
C TRP A 382 6.16 -0.92 14.29
N ALA A 383 6.31 0.39 14.11
CA ALA A 383 7.54 0.94 13.57
C ALA A 383 8.72 0.69 14.53
N ALA A 384 8.51 0.79 15.85
CA ALA A 384 9.50 0.46 16.87
C ALA A 384 9.90 -1.03 16.85
N ASN A 385 8.92 -1.93 16.77
CA ASN A 385 9.15 -3.37 16.68
C ASN A 385 9.96 -3.75 15.43
N ALA A 386 9.61 -3.19 14.26
CA ALA A 386 10.36 -3.40 13.02
C ALA A 386 11.84 -3.01 13.16
N ARG A 387 12.12 -1.87 13.80
CA ARG A 387 13.51 -1.42 14.07
C ARG A 387 14.23 -2.37 15.01
N ILE A 388 13.62 -2.77 16.12
CA ILE A 388 14.21 -3.68 17.11
C ILE A 388 14.57 -5.01 16.45
N GLU A 389 13.69 -5.54 15.61
CA GLU A 389 13.90 -6.78 14.88
C GLU A 389 15.08 -6.66 13.89
N LEU A 390 15.18 -5.57 13.13
CA LEU A 390 16.32 -5.31 12.25
C LEU A 390 17.64 -5.16 13.02
N GLU A 391 17.62 -4.53 14.20
CA GLU A 391 18.79 -4.43 15.09
C GLU A 391 19.23 -5.82 15.58
N ASP A 392 18.30 -6.69 15.96
CA ASP A 392 18.61 -8.07 16.32
C ASP A 392 19.18 -8.87 15.14
N ILE A 393 18.58 -8.77 13.94
CA ILE A 393 19.09 -9.41 12.72
C ILE A 393 20.54 -8.98 12.45
N LEU A 394 20.83 -7.68 12.53
CA LEU A 394 22.18 -7.14 12.29
C LEU A 394 23.23 -7.64 13.29
N LEU A 395 22.85 -7.84 14.56
CA LEU A 395 23.75 -8.37 15.59
C LEU A 395 24.20 -9.80 15.30
N HIS A 396 23.34 -10.58 14.63
CA HIS A 396 23.56 -12.01 14.40
C HIS A 396 24.05 -12.34 12.98
N LEU A 397 23.83 -11.44 12.01
CA LEU A 397 24.30 -11.60 10.64
C LEU A 397 25.84 -11.60 10.54
N GLN A 398 26.38 -12.56 9.78
CA GLN A 398 27.83 -12.70 9.56
C GLN A 398 28.29 -12.22 8.17
N SER A 399 27.37 -12.11 7.20
CA SER A 399 27.68 -11.71 5.82
C SER A 399 27.74 -10.18 5.69
N PRO A 400 28.87 -9.57 5.26
CA PRO A 400 28.97 -8.12 5.09
C PRO A 400 27.95 -7.53 4.11
N ASP A 401 27.65 -8.25 3.02
CA ASP A 401 26.70 -7.78 2.01
C ASP A 401 25.26 -7.79 2.54
N HIS A 402 24.88 -8.84 3.29
CA HIS A 402 23.57 -8.87 3.95
C HIS A 402 23.47 -7.86 5.09
N GLN A 403 24.56 -7.63 5.83
CA GLN A 403 24.60 -6.57 6.85
C GLN A 403 24.35 -5.20 6.25
N LYS A 404 24.93 -4.90 5.08
CA LYS A 404 24.66 -3.64 4.37
C LYS A 404 23.19 -3.53 3.99
N LEU A 405 22.61 -4.56 3.35
CA LEU A 405 21.21 -4.56 2.93
C LEU A 405 20.26 -4.34 4.12
N VAL A 406 20.47 -5.05 5.23
CA VAL A 406 19.63 -4.90 6.43
C VAL A 406 19.86 -3.55 7.11
N ALA A 407 21.08 -3.01 7.06
CA ALA A 407 21.36 -1.66 7.57
C ALA A 407 20.64 -0.59 6.73
N ASP A 408 20.65 -0.72 5.40
CA ASP A 408 19.94 0.20 4.50
C ASP A 408 18.42 0.14 4.74
N PHE A 409 17.85 -1.05 4.97
CA PHE A 409 16.45 -1.21 5.36
C PHE A 409 16.16 -0.55 6.72
N ARG A 410 17.03 -0.73 7.71
CA ARG A 410 16.89 -0.06 9.02
C ARG A 410 16.87 1.47 8.89
N GLU A 411 17.70 2.06 8.04
CA GLU A 411 17.66 3.51 7.77
C GLU A 411 16.32 3.94 7.17
N GLY A 412 15.69 3.11 6.32
CA GLY A 412 14.31 3.29 5.87
C GLY A 412 13.33 3.28 7.04
N VAL A 413 13.36 2.26 7.88
CA VAL A 413 12.45 2.14 9.04
C VAL A 413 12.62 3.30 10.03
N LEU A 414 13.83 3.82 10.23
CA LEU A 414 14.06 5.02 11.04
C LEU A 414 13.36 6.25 10.46
N ARG A 415 13.36 6.43 9.14
CA ARG A 415 12.58 7.51 8.49
C ARG A 415 11.08 7.32 8.65
N LEU A 416 10.59 6.08 8.53
CA LEU A 416 9.18 5.78 8.81
C LEU A 416 8.83 6.18 10.25
N GLN A 417 9.67 5.87 11.24
CA GLN A 417 9.44 6.30 12.63
C GLN A 417 9.40 7.83 12.77
N GLU A 418 10.32 8.55 12.11
CA GLU A 418 10.30 10.01 12.11
C GLU A 418 9.02 10.57 11.46
N LEU A 419 8.55 9.95 10.38
CA LEU A 419 7.30 10.30 9.72
C LEU A 419 6.08 10.05 10.62
N VAL A 420 6.02 8.90 11.28
CA VAL A 420 4.92 8.54 12.18
C VAL A 420 4.84 9.49 13.37
N ALA A 421 6.00 9.86 13.93
CA ALA A 421 6.10 10.81 15.04
C ALA A 421 5.83 12.27 14.61
N GLY A 422 5.88 12.56 13.31
CA GLY A 422 5.67 13.89 12.75
C GLY A 422 4.20 14.36 12.79
N ASP A 423 4.02 15.67 12.82
CA ASP A 423 2.70 16.27 12.69
C ASP A 423 2.19 16.21 11.24
N PHE A 424 0.86 16.13 11.10
CA PHE A 424 0.21 16.14 9.80
C PHE A 424 0.12 17.57 9.24
N ALA A 425 0.73 17.80 8.08
CA ALA A 425 0.49 18.99 7.28
C ALA A 425 -0.69 18.74 6.33
N PRO A 426 -1.83 19.45 6.46
CA PRO A 426 -3.03 19.20 5.67
C PRO A 426 -2.84 19.52 4.17
N ASP A 427 -2.04 20.53 3.83
CA ASP A 427 -1.78 20.95 2.44
C ASP A 427 -0.63 20.17 1.76
N SER A 428 -0.26 19.02 2.32
CA SER A 428 0.89 18.25 1.83
C SER A 428 0.51 17.30 0.69
N PRO A 429 1.37 17.06 -0.32
CA PRO A 429 1.09 16.09 -1.40
C PRO A 429 0.89 14.65 -0.89
N ILE A 430 1.37 14.35 0.33
CA ILE A 430 1.20 13.06 1.00
C ILE A 430 -0.10 12.98 1.84
N ARG A 431 -1.04 13.92 1.68
CA ARG A 431 -2.38 13.89 2.30
C ARG A 431 -3.13 12.58 1.96
N PRO A 432 -4.19 12.22 2.71
CA PRO A 432 -5.01 11.05 2.40
C PRO A 432 -5.51 11.07 0.94
N THR A 433 -5.67 9.89 0.36
CA THR A 433 -6.28 9.68 -0.96
C THR A 433 -7.81 9.65 -0.85
N LEU A 434 -8.53 9.71 -1.99
CA LEU A 434 -9.99 9.63 -1.97
C LEU A 434 -10.44 8.30 -1.38
N ALA A 435 -9.79 7.19 -1.77
CA ALA A 435 -10.10 5.86 -1.24
C ALA A 435 -9.91 5.76 0.28
N GLU A 436 -8.86 6.38 0.82
CA GLU A 436 -8.62 6.39 2.27
C GLU A 436 -9.63 7.26 3.02
N LEU A 437 -10.04 8.40 2.46
CA LEU A 437 -11.08 9.22 3.07
C LEU A 437 -12.43 8.49 3.04
N HIS A 438 -12.78 7.84 1.92
CA HIS A 438 -14.01 7.07 1.78
C HIS A 438 -14.04 5.84 2.71
N ALA A 439 -12.94 5.10 2.84
CA ALA A 439 -12.87 3.98 3.78
C ALA A 439 -13.12 4.40 5.24
N GLU A 440 -12.88 5.67 5.56
CA GLU A 440 -13.11 6.25 6.88
C GLU A 440 -14.35 7.15 6.90
N THR A 441 -15.25 7.16 5.90
CA THR A 441 -16.57 7.80 6.09
C THR A 441 -17.45 7.01 7.04
N GLY A 442 -17.15 5.71 7.21
CA GLY A 442 -17.84 4.77 8.08
C GLY A 442 -17.39 4.77 9.55
N TRP A 443 -16.83 5.87 10.05
CA TRP A 443 -16.77 6.13 11.49
C TRP A 443 -18.16 6.31 12.09
#